data_AF-A0A210PWR3-F1
#
_entry.id   AF-A0A210PWR3-F1
#
_cell.length_a   1.000
_cell.length_b   1.000
_cell.length_c   1.000
_cell.angle_alpha   90.00
_cell.angle_beta   90.00
_cell.angle_gamma   90.00
#
_symmetry.space_group_name_H-M   'P 1'
#
loop_
_entity.id
_entity.type
_entity.pdbx_description
1 polymer ?
#
loop_
_entity_poly.entity_id
_entity_poly.type
_entity_poly.pdbx_seq_one_letter_code
_entity_poly.pdbx_strand_id
1 'polypeptide(L)'
;MIRPSTASSQENIRKHHTDMVSELSEMFSLKSKEWRSICCQVKMMQYLSTRDMGDVKEMFGLCETLKKKGIIKYGEYSTLQDILVKCDVEAGKTIDKYTKKICGESEGQPQAKRQRTDEGVGPQQSTGSDGAAAGSLDLSSFITEESWRRELKTEFTKDYFKGIESKLAGDYANKTQVFPPKDRIFHAFNVTPFDKVKVVILGQDPYHNDGQAMGMAFSVPPGVKPPRSLKNIYKEITNDDKIKNFTTPSHGNLEAWAKRGVFLLNATLTTAAHQSNSHAKYGWQKFTNRVIQIISENCSGVVFILMGNFAHKKESLIDETKHSIIKTAHPSPLSYKKFENCKCFSMADAALLMNKRDKMDWSL
;
A
#
# COMPACT_ATOMS: atom_id res chain seq x y z
N MET A 1 16.75 44.41 -11.98
CA MET A 1 15.47 43.67 -12.09
C MET A 1 15.15 43.07 -10.73
N ILE A 2 14.11 43.61 -10.09
CA ILE A 2 13.68 43.27 -8.72
C ILE A 2 12.94 41.93 -8.78
N ARG A 3 13.39 40.93 -8.00
CA ARG A 3 12.67 39.66 -7.80
C ARG A 3 11.38 39.94 -7.01
N PRO A 4 10.22 39.37 -7.36
CA PRO A 4 9.01 39.50 -6.54
C PRO A 4 9.25 38.83 -5.17
N SER A 5 8.80 39.48 -4.09
CA SER A 5 8.98 38.99 -2.72
C SER A 5 8.07 37.78 -2.43
N THR A 6 8.58 36.80 -1.69
CA THR A 6 7.83 35.63 -1.19
C THR A 6 6.62 36.00 -0.32
N ALA A 7 6.58 37.24 0.21
CA ALA A 7 5.43 37.80 0.91
C ALA A 7 4.19 37.94 -0.01
N SER A 8 4.39 38.29 -1.28
CA SER A 8 3.31 38.40 -2.27
C SER A 8 2.60 37.06 -2.51
N SER A 9 3.33 35.94 -2.46
CA SER A 9 2.74 34.61 -2.66
C SER A 9 1.90 34.16 -1.46
N GLN A 10 2.37 34.39 -0.23
CA GLN A 10 1.59 34.07 0.97
C GLN A 10 0.37 34.97 1.15
N GLU A 11 0.49 36.25 0.79
CA GLU A 11 -0.62 37.20 0.83
C GLU A 11 -1.68 36.88 -0.23
N ASN A 12 -1.26 36.42 -1.42
CA ASN A 12 -2.17 35.91 -2.45
C ASN A 12 -2.88 34.62 -1.99
N ILE A 13 -2.18 33.68 -1.36
CA ILE A 13 -2.80 32.45 -0.81
C ILE A 13 -3.83 32.82 0.26
N ARG A 14 -3.49 33.75 1.16
CA ARG A 14 -4.37 34.20 2.23
C ARG A 14 -5.61 34.92 1.70
N LYS A 15 -5.44 35.74 0.66
CA LYS A 15 -6.55 36.43 -0.02
C LYS A 15 -7.49 35.42 -0.69
N HIS A 16 -6.95 34.47 -1.46
CA HIS A 16 -7.75 33.41 -2.10
C HIS A 16 -8.49 32.53 -1.09
N HIS A 17 -7.86 32.21 0.04
CA HIS A 17 -8.51 31.47 1.12
C HIS A 17 -9.66 32.27 1.75
N THR A 18 -9.49 33.59 1.89
CA THR A 18 -10.52 34.48 2.43
C THR A 18 -11.70 34.60 1.46
N ASP A 19 -11.43 34.74 0.16
CA ASP A 19 -12.46 34.84 -0.88
C ASP A 19 -13.27 33.53 -1.00
N MET A 20 -12.60 32.38 -0.95
CA MET A 20 -13.25 31.05 -0.93
C MET A 20 -14.17 30.89 0.29
N VAL A 21 -13.72 31.31 1.47
CA VAL A 21 -14.54 31.23 2.70
C VAL A 21 -15.76 32.15 2.61
N SER A 22 -15.62 33.34 2.03
CA SER A 22 -16.73 34.27 1.82
C SER A 22 -17.77 33.71 0.84
N GLU A 23 -17.30 33.18 -0.30
CA GLU A 23 -18.17 32.62 -1.35
C GLU A 23 -18.92 31.37 -0.87
N LEU A 24 -18.25 30.48 -0.13
CA LEU A 24 -18.89 29.33 0.51
C LEU A 24 -19.88 29.80 1.59
N SER A 25 -19.51 30.78 2.43
CA SER A 25 -20.41 31.31 3.46
C SER A 25 -21.68 31.94 2.87
N GLU A 26 -21.58 32.62 1.73
CA GLU A 26 -22.71 33.25 1.03
C GLU A 26 -23.60 32.22 0.33
N MET A 27 -22.99 31.25 -0.39
CA MET A 27 -23.70 30.11 -0.98
C MET A 27 -24.51 29.31 0.05
N PHE A 28 -23.95 29.10 1.25
CA PHE A 28 -24.57 28.28 2.29
C PHE A 28 -25.46 29.06 3.28
N SER A 29 -25.41 30.40 3.27
CA SER A 29 -26.34 31.25 4.03
C SER A 29 -27.80 31.11 3.55
N LEU A 30 -28.02 30.52 2.37
CA LEU A 30 -29.35 30.45 1.73
C LEU A 30 -30.17 29.21 2.11
N LYS A 31 -29.65 28.18 2.79
CA LYS A 31 -30.44 26.98 3.12
C LYS A 31 -30.09 26.29 4.45
N SER A 32 -31.14 26.11 5.26
CA SER A 32 -31.33 25.08 6.31
C SER A 32 -30.64 25.23 7.70
N LYS A 33 -31.40 24.82 8.74
CA LYS A 33 -31.01 24.70 10.16
C LYS A 33 -29.81 23.77 10.39
N GLU A 34 -29.55 22.83 9.48
CA GLU A 34 -28.40 21.91 9.54
C GLU A 34 -27.05 22.64 9.42
N TRP A 35 -27.04 23.82 8.80
CA TRP A 35 -25.83 24.60 8.57
C TRP A 35 -25.19 25.17 9.85
N ARG A 36 -25.99 25.47 10.88
CA ARG A 36 -25.45 25.94 12.17
C ARG A 36 -24.58 24.89 12.87
N SER A 37 -24.84 23.60 12.62
CA SER A 37 -24.04 22.48 13.13
C SER A 37 -22.69 22.39 12.42
N ILE A 38 -22.66 22.65 11.11
CA ILE A 38 -21.46 22.63 10.27
C ILE A 38 -20.61 23.88 10.49
N CYS A 39 -21.20 25.06 10.72
CA CYS A 39 -20.45 26.28 11.09
C CYS A 39 -19.66 26.13 12.40
N CYS A 40 -20.13 25.33 13.36
CA CYS A 40 -19.33 24.97 14.54
C CYS A 40 -18.09 24.14 14.17
N GLN A 41 -18.18 23.30 13.14
CA GLN A 41 -17.05 22.50 12.63
C GLN A 41 -16.04 23.37 11.85
N VAL A 42 -16.49 24.43 11.16
CA VAL A 42 -15.60 25.37 10.45
C VAL A 42 -14.88 26.32 11.42
N LYS A 43 -15.50 26.74 12.53
CA LYS A 43 -14.78 27.43 13.62
C LYS A 43 -13.68 26.55 14.23
N MET A 44 -13.90 25.24 14.27
CA MET A 44 -12.90 24.23 14.67
C MET A 44 -11.70 24.21 13.70
N MET A 45 -11.94 24.44 12.40
CA MET A 45 -10.88 24.51 11.39
C MET A 45 -10.11 25.84 11.40
N GLN A 46 -10.77 26.97 11.70
CA GLN A 46 -10.09 28.24 11.96
C GLN A 46 -9.08 28.09 13.12
N TYR A 47 -9.46 27.36 14.17
CA TYR A 47 -8.61 27.09 15.34
C TYR A 47 -7.45 26.14 15.04
N LEU A 48 -7.67 25.07 14.27
CA LEU A 48 -6.63 24.10 13.88
C LEU A 48 -5.57 24.70 12.94
N SER A 49 -5.91 25.74 12.18
CA SER A 49 -4.99 26.41 11.25
C SER A 49 -4.04 27.42 11.91
N THR A 50 -4.20 27.73 13.21
CA THR A 50 -3.54 28.88 13.86
C THR A 50 -2.56 28.60 15.02
N ARG A 51 -2.04 27.36 15.18
CA ARG A 51 -0.88 26.94 16.02
C ARG A 51 -1.17 26.26 17.38
N ASP A 52 -0.18 25.42 17.71
CA ASP A 52 0.30 24.82 18.97
C ASP A 52 -0.38 23.56 19.55
N MET A 53 0.45 22.54 19.79
CA MET A 53 0.07 21.18 20.25
C MET A 53 -0.16 21.14 21.78
N GLY A 54 -0.95 22.06 22.31
CA GLY A 54 -1.30 22.10 23.74
C GLY A 54 -2.59 21.34 24.11
N ASP A 55 -3.63 21.36 23.26
CA ASP A 55 -5.00 21.10 23.70
C ASP A 55 -5.65 19.80 23.19
N VAL A 56 -4.87 18.75 23.00
CA VAL A 56 -5.40 17.44 22.59
C VAL A 56 -6.33 16.83 23.66
N LYS A 57 -6.14 17.16 24.94
CA LYS A 57 -6.97 16.66 26.06
C LYS A 57 -8.33 17.37 26.18
N GLU A 58 -8.40 18.68 25.97
CA GLU A 58 -9.67 19.42 25.98
C GLU A 58 -10.53 19.07 24.76
N MET A 59 -9.90 18.85 23.61
CA MET A 59 -10.57 18.43 22.36
C MET A 59 -11.21 17.05 22.47
N PHE A 60 -10.57 16.11 23.18
CA PHE A 60 -11.16 14.80 23.46
C PHE A 60 -12.39 14.91 24.38
N GLY A 61 -12.37 15.83 25.35
CA GLY A 61 -13.50 16.12 26.25
C GLY A 61 -14.70 16.74 25.52
N LEU A 62 -14.46 17.61 24.53
CA LEU A 62 -15.51 18.24 23.74
C LEU A 62 -16.19 17.23 22.80
N CYS A 63 -15.41 16.37 22.14
CA CYS A 63 -15.94 15.32 21.26
C CYS A 63 -16.80 14.30 22.03
N GLU A 64 -16.37 13.89 23.23
CA GLU A 64 -17.16 13.00 24.10
C GLU A 64 -18.44 13.65 24.62
N THR A 65 -18.42 14.97 24.88
CA THR A 65 -19.62 15.72 25.32
C THR A 65 -20.66 15.86 24.20
N LEU A 66 -20.22 16.11 22.97
CA LEU A 66 -21.10 16.22 21.80
C LEU A 66 -21.69 14.86 21.38
N LYS A 67 -20.93 13.78 21.58
CA LYS A 67 -21.40 12.40 21.43
C LYS A 67 -22.46 12.03 22.48
N LYS A 68 -22.24 12.37 23.76
CA LYS A 68 -23.25 12.17 24.82
C LYS A 68 -24.55 12.93 24.58
N LYS A 69 -24.50 14.04 23.84
CA LYS A 69 -25.68 14.82 23.42
C LYS A 69 -26.32 14.33 22.10
N GLY A 70 -25.78 13.27 21.48
CA GLY A 70 -26.33 12.68 20.25
C GLY A 70 -26.12 13.53 18.99
N ILE A 71 -25.25 14.53 19.03
CA ILE A 71 -25.06 15.52 17.96
C ILE A 71 -24.14 14.98 16.84
N ILE A 72 -23.28 14.02 17.17
CA ILE A 72 -22.35 13.38 16.22
C ILE A 72 -22.39 11.85 16.34
N LYS A 73 -22.24 11.14 15.22
CA LYS A 73 -21.97 9.69 15.14
C LYS A 73 -20.63 9.50 14.43
N TYR A 74 -19.64 8.91 15.11
CA TYR A 74 -18.33 8.65 14.49
C TYR A 74 -18.44 7.46 13.51
N GLY A 75 -17.95 7.61 12.27
CA GLY A 75 -17.73 6.46 11.37
C GLY A 75 -18.19 6.57 9.91
N GLU A 76 -18.83 7.67 9.47
CA GLU A 76 -19.38 7.74 8.10
C GLU A 76 -18.58 8.57 7.09
N TYR A 77 -17.65 9.43 7.53
CA TYR A 77 -16.93 10.32 6.61
C TYR A 77 -15.45 10.41 6.98
N SER A 78 -14.58 10.10 6.02
CA SER A 78 -13.12 10.02 6.14
C SER A 78 -12.42 11.34 5.88
N THR A 79 -13.01 12.22 5.06
CA THR A 79 -12.43 13.52 4.70
C THR A 79 -13.48 14.62 4.62
N LEU A 80 -13.04 15.88 4.73
CA LEU A 80 -13.90 17.07 4.57
C LEU A 80 -14.54 17.12 3.16
N GLN A 81 -13.84 16.61 2.16
CA GLN A 81 -14.30 16.54 0.78
C GLN A 81 -15.49 15.57 0.63
N ASP A 82 -15.47 14.44 1.35
CA ASP A 82 -16.55 13.46 1.37
C ASP A 82 -17.86 14.04 1.94
N ILE A 83 -17.74 14.94 2.92
CA ILE A 83 -18.89 15.60 3.55
C ILE A 83 -19.50 16.63 2.58
N LEU A 84 -18.66 17.46 1.95
CA LEU A 84 -19.12 18.58 1.12
C LEU A 84 -19.67 18.13 -0.23
N VAL A 85 -19.07 17.11 -0.86
CA VAL A 85 -19.58 16.51 -2.11
C VAL A 85 -20.95 15.84 -1.89
N LYS A 86 -21.16 15.24 -0.71
CA LYS A 86 -22.44 14.61 -0.37
C LYS A 86 -23.53 15.63 -0.05
N CYS A 87 -23.16 16.83 0.39
CA CYS A 87 -24.10 17.92 0.68
C CYS A 87 -24.45 18.77 -0.55
N ASP A 88 -23.54 18.94 -1.52
CA ASP A 88 -23.83 19.58 -2.81
C ASP A 88 -22.74 19.28 -3.86
N VAL A 89 -23.15 18.81 -5.04
CA VAL A 89 -22.25 18.48 -6.16
C VAL A 89 -21.57 19.73 -6.72
N GLU A 90 -22.22 20.89 -6.64
CA GLU A 90 -21.72 22.15 -7.18
C GLU A 90 -20.64 22.76 -6.28
N ALA A 91 -20.81 22.66 -4.95
CA ALA A 91 -19.79 23.03 -3.98
C ALA A 91 -18.53 22.16 -4.10
N GLY A 92 -18.68 20.86 -4.36
CA GLY A 92 -17.56 19.96 -4.62
C GLY A 92 -16.70 20.39 -5.81
N LYS A 93 -17.33 20.82 -6.92
CA LYS A 93 -16.63 21.34 -8.10
C LYS A 93 -15.91 22.67 -7.85
N THR A 94 -16.52 23.54 -7.04
CA THR A 94 -15.92 24.83 -6.66
C THR A 94 -14.66 24.62 -5.81
N ILE A 95 -14.69 23.68 -4.86
CA ILE A 95 -13.52 23.33 -4.04
C ILE A 95 -12.40 22.75 -4.91
N ASP A 96 -12.70 21.82 -5.81
CA ASP A 96 -11.71 21.25 -6.73
C ASP A 96 -11.04 22.30 -7.61
N LYS A 97 -11.80 23.31 -8.05
CA LYS A 97 -11.28 24.45 -8.83
C LYS A 97 -10.28 25.27 -8.01
N TYR A 98 -10.59 25.57 -6.75
CA TYR A 98 -9.71 26.36 -5.88
C TYR A 98 -8.48 25.56 -5.42
N THR A 99 -8.64 24.28 -5.09
CA THR A 99 -7.52 23.38 -4.76
C THR A 99 -6.52 23.29 -5.90
N LYS A 100 -6.98 23.11 -7.14
CA LYS A 100 -6.10 23.10 -8.34
C LYS A 100 -5.39 24.43 -8.55
N LYS A 101 -6.05 25.56 -8.26
CA LYS A 101 -5.46 26.90 -8.40
C LYS A 101 -4.35 27.15 -7.37
N ILE A 102 -4.56 26.74 -6.11
CA ILE A 102 -3.57 26.83 -5.03
C ILE A 102 -2.35 25.94 -5.35
N CYS A 103 -2.58 24.73 -5.85
CA CYS A 103 -1.49 23.83 -6.26
C CYS A 103 -0.71 24.37 -7.47
N GLY A 104 -1.39 24.95 -8.47
CA GLY A 104 -0.73 25.53 -9.65
C GLY A 104 0.16 26.75 -9.34
N GLU A 105 -0.16 27.54 -8.32
CA GLU A 105 0.70 28.66 -7.87
C GLU A 105 1.95 28.20 -7.11
N SER A 106 2.01 26.93 -6.68
CA SER A 106 3.15 26.35 -5.97
C SER A 106 4.26 25.78 -6.89
N GLU A 107 4.00 25.59 -8.19
CA GLU A 107 4.94 24.97 -9.15
C GLU A 107 5.96 25.95 -9.77
N GLY A 108 5.99 27.22 -9.33
CA GLY A 108 6.84 28.29 -9.89
C GLY A 108 8.24 28.49 -9.29
N GLN A 109 8.93 27.46 -8.75
CA GLN A 109 10.30 27.60 -8.21
C GLN A 109 11.34 26.69 -8.91
N PRO A 110 12.45 27.23 -9.44
CA PRO A 110 13.48 26.42 -10.10
C PRO A 110 14.51 25.81 -9.13
N GLN A 111 14.86 24.53 -9.35
CA GLN A 111 15.92 23.78 -8.65
C GLN A 111 17.33 24.29 -9.01
N ALA A 112 18.19 24.45 -7.99
CA ALA A 112 19.60 24.84 -8.15
C ALA A 112 20.51 23.61 -8.40
N LYS A 113 21.28 23.65 -9.50
CA LYS A 113 22.44 22.79 -9.79
C LYS A 113 23.62 23.11 -8.85
N ARG A 114 24.40 22.10 -8.44
CA ARG A 114 25.77 22.28 -7.92
C ARG A 114 26.77 21.43 -8.70
N GLN A 115 27.89 22.08 -9.03
CA GLN A 115 29.02 21.63 -9.83
C GLN A 115 30.08 20.87 -9.01
N ARG A 116 30.91 20.11 -9.75
CA ARG A 116 32.17 19.45 -9.36
C ARG A 116 33.27 20.45 -8.99
N THR A 117 34.22 19.98 -8.16
CA THR A 117 35.66 20.24 -8.31
C THR A 117 36.44 18.99 -7.91
N ASP A 118 37.38 18.60 -8.77
CA ASP A 118 38.46 17.62 -8.53
C ASP A 118 39.58 18.26 -7.70
N GLU A 119 40.30 17.44 -6.93
CA GLU A 119 41.77 17.43 -6.82
C GLU A 119 42.19 16.16 -6.07
N GLY A 120 43.21 15.46 -6.57
CA GLY A 120 43.64 14.14 -6.09
C GLY A 120 45.11 14.08 -5.70
N VAL A 121 45.51 13.02 -4.99
CA VAL A 121 46.89 12.52 -4.83
C VAL A 121 46.83 11.01 -4.47
N GLY A 122 47.58 10.15 -5.17
CA GLY A 122 47.90 8.76 -4.75
C GLY A 122 49.37 8.65 -4.24
N PRO A 123 50.02 7.47 -4.13
CA PRO A 123 49.56 6.08 -4.29
C PRO A 123 50.10 5.10 -3.19
N GLN A 124 49.76 3.80 -3.33
CA GLN A 124 50.54 2.58 -2.99
C GLN A 124 49.98 1.55 -1.97
N GLN A 125 49.78 0.34 -2.54
CA GLN A 125 50.21 -1.01 -2.14
C GLN A 125 49.68 -1.73 -0.87
N SER A 126 48.90 -2.79 -1.16
CA SER A 126 48.91 -4.20 -0.68
C SER A 126 49.44 -4.55 0.72
N THR A 127 48.63 -5.33 1.46
CA THR A 127 48.96 -6.67 1.99
C THR A 127 47.67 -7.42 2.35
N GLY A 128 47.61 -8.72 2.10
CA GLY A 128 46.44 -9.57 2.36
C GLY A 128 46.30 -10.04 3.81
N SER A 129 45.15 -10.65 4.10
CA SER A 129 45.03 -11.68 5.13
C SER A 129 43.78 -12.52 4.86
N ASP A 130 43.99 -13.82 4.83
CA ASP A 130 43.01 -14.88 4.68
C ASP A 130 41.88 -14.83 5.72
N GLY A 131 40.67 -15.08 5.24
CA GLY A 131 39.51 -15.45 6.03
C GLY A 131 38.53 -16.15 5.11
N ALA A 132 38.42 -17.47 5.24
CA ALA A 132 37.55 -18.30 4.42
C ALA A 132 36.10 -17.77 4.47
N ALA A 133 35.67 -17.13 3.38
CA ALA A 133 34.32 -16.60 3.26
C ALA A 133 33.34 -17.77 3.11
N ALA A 134 32.54 -18.01 4.15
CA ALA A 134 31.24 -18.65 3.96
C ALA A 134 30.51 -17.84 2.86
N GLY A 135 30.21 -18.49 1.73
CA GLY A 135 29.73 -17.80 0.52
C GLY A 135 28.59 -16.83 0.84
N SER A 136 28.77 -15.56 0.50
CA SER A 136 27.74 -14.53 0.70
C SER A 136 26.50 -14.90 -0.13
N LEU A 137 25.36 -15.06 0.54
CA LEU A 137 24.08 -15.28 -0.14
C LEU A 137 23.69 -13.98 -0.86
N ASP A 138 23.71 -13.98 -2.20
CA ASP A 138 23.16 -12.88 -3.00
C ASP A 138 21.71 -13.19 -3.36
N LEU A 139 20.77 -12.60 -2.60
CA LEU A 139 19.34 -12.80 -2.84
C LEU A 139 18.86 -12.10 -4.10
N SER A 140 19.51 -11.01 -4.52
CA SER A 140 19.11 -10.23 -5.69
C SER A 140 19.24 -11.02 -6.99
N SER A 141 20.15 -12.00 -7.02
CA SER A 141 20.35 -12.93 -8.14
C SER A 141 19.12 -13.81 -8.45
N PHE A 142 18.23 -14.02 -7.46
CA PHE A 142 17.02 -14.81 -7.63
C PHE A 142 15.84 -14.02 -8.22
N ILE A 143 15.96 -12.71 -8.42
CA ILE A 143 15.00 -11.95 -9.23
C ILE A 143 15.50 -11.96 -10.68
N THR A 144 14.81 -12.70 -11.53
CA THR A 144 15.15 -12.85 -12.95
C THR A 144 14.37 -11.89 -13.84
N GLU A 145 13.25 -11.36 -13.37
CA GLU A 145 12.42 -10.43 -14.14
C GLU A 145 13.01 -9.00 -14.11
N GLU A 146 13.34 -8.47 -15.28
CA GLU A 146 14.18 -7.29 -15.43
C GLU A 146 13.54 -6.01 -14.89
N SER A 147 12.22 -5.86 -15.04
CA SER A 147 11.54 -4.65 -14.58
C SER A 147 11.59 -4.55 -13.05
N TRP A 148 11.37 -5.65 -12.32
CA TRP A 148 11.58 -5.70 -10.87
C TRP A 148 13.04 -5.46 -10.47
N ARG A 149 14.02 -6.03 -11.19
CA ARG A 149 15.44 -5.77 -10.90
C ARG A 149 15.78 -4.29 -11.00
N ARG A 150 15.21 -3.59 -11.98
CA ARG A 150 15.40 -2.14 -12.16
C ARG A 150 14.80 -1.36 -11.00
N GLU A 151 13.55 -1.62 -10.65
CA GLU A 151 12.86 -0.89 -9.57
C GLU A 151 13.49 -1.14 -8.19
N LEU A 152 13.99 -2.36 -7.94
CA LEU A 152 14.53 -2.77 -6.64
C LEU A 152 16.04 -2.63 -6.51
N LYS A 153 16.74 -2.16 -7.56
CA LYS A 153 18.21 -2.10 -7.60
C LYS A 153 18.82 -1.41 -6.38
N THR A 154 18.27 -0.28 -5.98
CA THR A 154 18.76 0.49 -4.83
C THR A 154 18.39 -0.16 -3.49
N GLU A 155 17.33 -0.96 -3.47
CA GLU A 155 16.82 -1.60 -2.26
C GLU A 155 17.73 -2.75 -1.81
N PHE A 156 18.26 -3.52 -2.76
CA PHE A 156 19.21 -4.61 -2.48
C PHE A 156 20.53 -4.12 -1.85
N THR A 157 20.89 -2.86 -2.08
CA THR A 157 22.12 -2.30 -1.48
C THR A 157 21.95 -1.86 -0.01
N LYS A 158 20.72 -1.80 0.51
CA LYS A 158 20.43 -1.30 1.84
C LYS A 158 20.89 -2.27 2.92
N ASP A 159 21.38 -1.74 4.04
CA ASP A 159 21.95 -2.55 5.12
C ASP A 159 20.96 -3.54 5.72
N TYR A 160 19.68 -3.16 5.79
CA TYR A 160 18.66 -4.08 6.29
C TYR A 160 18.43 -5.27 5.35
N PHE A 161 18.63 -5.11 4.03
CA PHE A 161 18.51 -6.19 3.06
C PHE A 161 19.71 -7.13 3.15
N LYS A 162 20.93 -6.58 3.23
CA LYS A 162 22.14 -7.36 3.55
C LYS A 162 22.00 -8.11 4.89
N GLY A 163 21.29 -7.52 5.85
CA GLY A 163 20.94 -8.18 7.11
C GLY A 163 20.00 -9.38 6.95
N ILE A 164 19.08 -9.36 5.97
CA ILE A 164 18.26 -10.52 5.60
C ILE A 164 19.14 -11.62 5.01
N GLU A 165 20.03 -11.26 4.08
CA GLU A 165 20.98 -12.19 3.44
C GLU A 165 21.86 -12.89 4.47
N SER A 166 22.45 -12.12 5.39
CA SER A 166 23.30 -12.65 6.46
C SER A 166 22.56 -13.63 7.37
N LYS A 167 21.33 -13.31 7.80
CA LYS A 167 20.52 -14.20 8.64
C LYS A 167 20.17 -15.50 7.92
N LEU A 168 19.73 -15.41 6.66
CA LEU A 168 19.41 -16.59 5.87
C LEU A 168 20.64 -17.44 5.54
N ALA A 169 21.79 -16.81 5.26
CA ALA A 169 23.05 -17.52 5.11
C ALA A 169 23.41 -18.31 6.38
N GLY A 170 23.20 -17.72 7.55
CA GLY A 170 23.32 -18.41 8.85
C GLY A 170 22.38 -19.60 8.98
N ASP A 171 21.09 -19.45 8.63
CA ASP A 171 20.13 -20.54 8.64
C ASP A 171 20.58 -21.70 7.74
N TYR A 172 21.03 -21.39 6.53
CA TYR A 172 21.51 -22.41 5.59
C TYR A 172 22.79 -23.09 6.06
N ALA A 173 23.73 -22.34 6.65
CA ALA A 173 24.95 -22.90 7.24
C ALA A 173 24.63 -23.85 8.41
N ASN A 174 23.62 -23.50 9.20
CA ASN A 174 23.12 -24.32 10.31
C ASN A 174 22.19 -25.45 9.87
N LYS A 175 21.98 -25.66 8.57
CA LYS A 175 21.07 -26.66 7.99
C LYS A 175 19.61 -26.50 8.44
N THR A 176 19.21 -25.30 8.84
CA THR A 176 17.81 -24.96 9.07
C THR A 176 17.05 -25.10 7.76
N GLN A 177 15.99 -25.90 7.76
CA GLN A 177 15.10 -26.01 6.59
C GLN A 177 14.26 -24.73 6.49
N VAL A 178 14.45 -23.97 5.41
CA VAL A 178 13.74 -22.72 5.14
C VAL A 178 12.85 -22.89 3.92
N PHE A 179 11.63 -22.36 4.02
CA PHE A 179 10.64 -22.30 2.96
C PHE A 179 10.39 -20.87 2.48
N PRO A 180 10.06 -20.66 1.19
CA PRO A 180 10.16 -21.65 0.11
C PRO A 180 11.63 -22.00 -0.21
N PRO A 181 11.90 -22.96 -1.12
CA PRO A 181 13.24 -23.14 -1.70
C PRO A 181 13.85 -21.82 -2.18
N LYS A 182 15.19 -21.68 -2.13
CA LYS A 182 15.90 -20.40 -2.35
C LYS A 182 15.53 -19.73 -3.68
N ASP A 183 15.51 -20.51 -4.75
CA ASP A 183 15.15 -20.12 -6.11
C ASP A 183 13.69 -19.68 -6.26
N ARG A 184 12.85 -19.97 -5.27
CA ARG A 184 11.43 -19.59 -5.23
C ARG A 184 11.13 -18.42 -4.32
N ILE A 185 12.09 -17.86 -3.56
CA ILE A 185 11.83 -16.73 -2.64
C ILE A 185 11.15 -15.56 -3.36
N PHE A 186 11.60 -15.25 -4.58
CA PHE A 186 11.04 -14.16 -5.40
C PHE A 186 10.14 -14.64 -6.53
N HIS A 187 9.53 -15.83 -6.42
CA HIS A 187 8.74 -16.40 -7.51
C HIS A 187 7.58 -15.50 -7.96
N ALA A 188 6.88 -14.84 -7.03
CA ALA A 188 5.83 -13.87 -7.37
C ALA A 188 6.34 -12.73 -8.28
N PHE A 189 7.56 -12.23 -8.04
CA PHE A 189 8.21 -11.18 -8.83
C PHE A 189 8.55 -11.70 -10.22
N ASN A 190 9.10 -12.92 -10.30
CA ASN A 190 9.54 -13.50 -11.57
C ASN A 190 8.39 -13.87 -12.50
N VAL A 191 7.19 -14.13 -11.97
CA VAL A 191 6.02 -14.49 -12.78
C VAL A 191 5.13 -13.28 -13.11
N THR A 192 5.19 -12.22 -12.30
CA THR A 192 4.36 -11.02 -12.48
C THR A 192 5.25 -9.83 -12.80
N PRO A 193 5.53 -9.51 -14.08
CA PRO A 193 6.32 -8.34 -14.44
C PRO A 193 5.75 -7.07 -13.82
N PHE A 194 6.64 -6.15 -13.41
CA PHE A 194 6.27 -4.93 -12.69
C PHE A 194 5.21 -4.10 -13.43
N ASP A 195 5.37 -3.93 -14.74
CA ASP A 195 4.48 -3.16 -15.60
C ASP A 195 3.12 -3.87 -15.86
N LYS A 196 3.01 -5.15 -15.51
CA LYS A 196 1.80 -5.96 -15.67
C LYS A 196 0.99 -6.11 -14.38
N VAL A 197 1.45 -5.54 -13.26
CA VAL A 197 0.71 -5.57 -12.00
C VAL A 197 -0.64 -4.84 -12.16
N LYS A 198 -1.73 -5.57 -11.92
CA LYS A 198 -3.12 -5.08 -11.93
C LYS A 198 -3.77 -5.18 -10.56
N VAL A 199 -3.53 -6.31 -9.88
CA VAL A 199 -4.06 -6.60 -8.54
C VAL A 199 -2.91 -7.03 -7.65
N VAL A 200 -2.90 -6.57 -6.40
CA VAL A 200 -1.97 -7.04 -5.36
C VAL A 200 -2.78 -7.71 -4.26
N ILE A 201 -2.44 -8.96 -3.93
CA ILE A 201 -3.04 -9.69 -2.81
C ILE A 201 -1.96 -9.94 -1.77
N LEU A 202 -2.18 -9.46 -0.55
CA LEU A 202 -1.20 -9.57 0.53
C LEU A 202 -1.47 -10.76 1.45
N GLY A 203 -0.46 -11.63 1.56
CA GLY A 203 -0.36 -12.67 2.59
C GLY A 203 0.57 -12.26 3.74
N GLN A 204 0.62 -13.07 4.80
CA GLN A 204 1.45 -12.81 5.97
C GLN A 204 2.87 -13.38 5.80
N ASP A 205 2.99 -14.70 5.78
CA ASP A 205 4.22 -15.47 5.64
C ASP A 205 3.97 -16.72 4.78
N PRO A 206 5.02 -17.38 4.24
CA PRO A 206 4.86 -18.58 3.42
C PRO A 206 4.26 -19.73 4.23
N TYR A 207 3.65 -20.71 3.54
CA TYR A 207 3.31 -21.97 4.19
C TYR A 207 4.57 -22.64 4.77
N HIS A 208 4.44 -23.18 5.98
CA HIS A 208 5.58 -23.71 6.73
C HIS A 208 5.67 -25.24 6.71
N ASN A 209 4.82 -25.96 5.98
CA ASN A 209 4.93 -27.42 5.85
C ASN A 209 5.64 -27.80 4.56
N ASP A 210 6.23 -28.99 4.56
CA ASP A 210 6.98 -29.53 3.43
C ASP A 210 6.20 -29.47 2.11
N GLY A 211 6.89 -29.00 1.08
CA GLY A 211 6.36 -28.91 -0.29
C GLY A 211 5.25 -27.88 -0.51
N GLN A 212 4.82 -27.12 0.51
CA GLN A 212 3.69 -26.19 0.35
C GLN A 212 4.09 -24.82 -0.22
N ALA A 213 5.12 -24.17 0.32
CA ALA A 213 5.45 -22.82 -0.11
C ALA A 213 6.18 -22.81 -1.47
N MET A 214 5.68 -21.97 -2.37
CA MET A 214 6.26 -21.77 -3.71
C MET A 214 6.62 -20.32 -4.02
N GLY A 215 6.68 -19.44 -3.02
CA GLY A 215 7.04 -18.03 -3.24
C GLY A 215 5.91 -17.13 -3.72
N MET A 216 4.66 -17.58 -3.62
CA MET A 216 3.46 -16.79 -3.88
C MET A 216 2.49 -16.92 -2.70
N ALA A 217 1.90 -15.81 -2.27
CA ALA A 217 0.88 -15.83 -1.22
C ALA A 217 -0.28 -16.77 -1.60
N PHE A 218 -0.74 -17.57 -0.64
CA PHE A 218 -1.84 -18.56 -0.76
C PHE A 218 -1.65 -19.71 -1.76
N SER A 219 -0.69 -19.65 -2.68
CA SER A 219 -0.46 -20.68 -3.70
C SER A 219 0.36 -21.87 -3.15
N VAL A 220 0.09 -23.05 -3.68
CA VAL A 220 0.90 -24.28 -3.47
C VAL A 220 1.25 -24.94 -4.81
N PRO A 221 2.38 -25.69 -4.91
CA PRO A 221 2.75 -26.39 -6.14
C PRO A 221 1.68 -27.36 -6.66
N PRO A 222 1.73 -27.72 -7.96
CA PRO A 222 0.90 -28.79 -8.51
C PRO A 222 1.08 -30.09 -7.72
N GLY A 223 0.00 -30.86 -7.54
CA GLY A 223 0.00 -32.09 -6.74
C GLY A 223 -0.16 -31.88 -5.24
N VAL A 224 0.02 -30.65 -4.72
CA VAL A 224 -0.22 -30.32 -3.32
C VAL A 224 -1.68 -29.92 -3.11
N LYS A 225 -2.34 -30.53 -2.12
CA LYS A 225 -3.75 -30.22 -1.81
C LYS A 225 -3.89 -28.75 -1.37
N PRO A 226 -4.92 -28.03 -1.84
CA PRO A 226 -5.20 -26.67 -1.40
C PRO A 226 -5.28 -26.55 0.13
N PRO A 227 -4.53 -25.63 0.76
CA PRO A 227 -4.66 -25.34 2.18
C PRO A 227 -6.02 -24.75 2.54
N ARG A 228 -6.39 -24.77 3.82
CA ARG A 228 -7.73 -24.34 4.28
C ARG A 228 -8.07 -22.90 3.86
N SER A 229 -7.12 -21.98 3.97
CA SER A 229 -7.32 -20.59 3.54
C SER A 229 -7.61 -20.49 2.05
N LEU A 230 -6.89 -21.25 1.21
CA LEU A 230 -7.11 -21.26 -0.22
C LEU A 230 -8.47 -21.86 -0.60
N LYS A 231 -8.89 -22.94 0.08
CA LYS A 231 -10.24 -23.50 -0.09
C LYS A 231 -11.33 -22.47 0.23
N ASN A 232 -11.11 -21.62 1.23
CA ASN A 232 -12.04 -20.56 1.58
C ASN A 232 -12.05 -19.44 0.53
N ILE A 233 -10.90 -19.10 -0.06
CA ILE A 233 -10.83 -18.21 -1.23
C ILE A 233 -11.65 -18.78 -2.39
N TYR A 234 -11.51 -20.07 -2.73
CA TYR A 234 -12.28 -20.68 -3.80
C TYR A 234 -13.78 -20.67 -3.54
N LYS A 235 -14.21 -20.92 -2.29
CA LYS A 235 -15.61 -20.80 -1.89
C LYS A 235 -16.14 -19.38 -2.08
N GLU A 236 -15.35 -18.38 -1.69
CA GLU A 236 -15.73 -16.98 -1.86
C GLU A 236 -15.94 -16.63 -3.33
N ILE A 237 -15.01 -17.00 -4.21
CA ILE A 237 -15.13 -16.73 -5.65
C ILE A 237 -16.33 -17.46 -6.23
N THR A 238 -16.56 -18.72 -5.84
CA THR A 238 -17.70 -19.53 -6.30
C THR A 238 -19.04 -18.93 -5.87
N ASN A 239 -19.09 -18.31 -4.68
CA ASN A 239 -20.31 -17.69 -4.14
C ASN A 239 -20.52 -16.24 -4.63
N ASP A 240 -19.52 -15.63 -5.26
CA ASP A 240 -19.64 -14.29 -5.84
C ASP A 240 -20.41 -14.35 -7.17
N ASP A 241 -21.69 -13.96 -7.12
CA ASP A 241 -22.64 -14.00 -8.24
C ASP A 241 -22.23 -13.19 -9.48
N LYS A 242 -21.27 -12.26 -9.32
CA LYS A 242 -20.73 -11.48 -10.42
C LYS A 242 -19.57 -12.18 -11.14
N ILE A 243 -19.04 -13.27 -10.60
CA ILE A 243 -17.98 -14.09 -11.21
C ILE A 243 -18.60 -15.32 -11.86
N LYS A 244 -18.82 -15.26 -13.19
CA LYS A 244 -19.60 -16.28 -13.90
C LYS A 244 -18.82 -17.51 -14.37
N ASN A 245 -17.48 -17.44 -14.41
CA ASN A 245 -16.63 -18.45 -15.07
C ASN A 245 -15.61 -19.11 -14.12
N PHE A 246 -15.91 -19.15 -12.82
CA PHE A 246 -15.02 -19.81 -11.85
C PHE A 246 -15.52 -21.20 -11.51
N THR A 247 -14.71 -22.22 -11.80
CA THR A 247 -14.91 -23.58 -11.31
C THR A 247 -13.82 -23.85 -10.28
N THR A 248 -14.20 -24.28 -9.08
CA THR A 248 -13.22 -24.60 -8.02
C THR A 248 -12.27 -25.71 -8.51
N PRO A 249 -10.96 -25.46 -8.64
CA PRO A 249 -10.01 -26.46 -9.10
C PRO A 249 -9.68 -27.47 -7.99
N SER A 250 -9.12 -28.62 -8.40
CA SER A 250 -8.62 -29.65 -7.47
C SER A 250 -7.19 -29.37 -6.96
N HIS A 251 -6.47 -28.44 -7.59
CA HIS A 251 -5.11 -28.01 -7.20
C HIS A 251 -5.13 -26.64 -6.52
N GLY A 252 -4.01 -26.28 -5.90
CA GLY A 252 -3.84 -24.99 -5.22
C GLY A 252 -2.82 -24.04 -5.86
N ASN A 253 -2.40 -24.32 -7.09
CA ASN A 253 -1.49 -23.46 -7.84
C ASN A 253 -2.24 -22.24 -8.41
N LEU A 254 -1.75 -21.03 -8.11
CA LEU A 254 -2.30 -19.73 -8.53
C LEU A 254 -1.45 -19.01 -9.58
N GLU A 255 -0.49 -19.68 -10.21
CA GLU A 255 0.44 -19.09 -11.18
C GLU A 255 -0.29 -18.52 -12.40
N ALA A 256 -1.44 -19.09 -12.79
CA ALA A 256 -2.29 -18.54 -13.85
C ALA A 256 -2.77 -17.11 -13.53
N TRP A 257 -3.12 -16.82 -12.26
CA TRP A 257 -3.45 -15.46 -11.83
C TRP A 257 -2.23 -14.54 -11.87
N ALA A 258 -1.07 -15.03 -11.40
CA ALA A 258 0.18 -14.26 -11.41
C ALA A 258 0.56 -13.83 -12.83
N LYS A 259 0.51 -14.75 -13.81
CA LYS A 259 0.75 -14.47 -15.24
C LYS A 259 -0.21 -13.44 -15.82
N ARG A 260 -1.40 -13.27 -15.23
CA ARG A 260 -2.43 -12.30 -15.66
C ARG A 260 -2.35 -10.97 -14.93
N GLY A 261 -1.38 -10.77 -14.03
CA GLY A 261 -1.15 -9.51 -13.34
C GLY A 261 -1.59 -9.47 -11.87
N VAL A 262 -1.88 -10.63 -11.25
CA VAL A 262 -2.14 -10.71 -9.80
C VAL A 262 -0.83 -10.94 -9.05
N PHE A 263 -0.32 -9.90 -8.41
CA PHE A 263 0.89 -9.98 -7.62
C PHE A 263 0.60 -10.55 -6.21
N LEU A 264 0.96 -11.81 -6.00
CA LEU A 264 0.69 -12.60 -4.79
C LEU A 264 1.84 -12.46 -3.77
N LEU A 265 1.86 -11.36 -3.02
CA LEU A 265 2.98 -10.99 -2.15
C LEU A 265 2.73 -11.36 -0.67
N ASN A 266 3.64 -12.11 -0.05
CA ASN A 266 3.66 -12.23 1.41
C ASN A 266 4.46 -11.07 2.03
N ALA A 267 4.12 -10.63 3.25
CA ALA A 267 4.90 -9.61 3.95
C ALA A 267 6.23 -10.13 4.53
N THR A 268 6.32 -11.43 4.80
CA THR A 268 7.57 -12.14 5.03
C THR A 268 7.78 -13.13 3.90
N LEU A 269 8.96 -13.15 3.25
CA LEU A 269 9.18 -14.01 2.07
C LEU A 269 9.77 -15.38 2.38
N THR A 270 10.18 -15.63 3.63
CA THR A 270 10.70 -16.92 4.07
C THR A 270 10.15 -17.30 5.44
N THR A 271 10.24 -18.58 5.80
CA THR A 271 9.92 -19.09 7.12
C THR A 271 10.70 -20.39 7.37
N ALA A 272 11.07 -20.68 8.60
CA ALA A 272 11.60 -21.99 8.99
C ALA A 272 10.49 -23.06 8.93
N ALA A 273 10.89 -24.28 8.59
CA ALA A 273 9.99 -25.42 8.54
C ALA A 273 9.25 -25.60 9.87
N HIS A 274 7.93 -25.82 9.75
CA HIS A 274 6.98 -26.03 10.84
C HIS A 274 6.86 -24.88 11.86
N GLN A 275 7.43 -23.71 11.56
CA GLN A 275 7.41 -22.55 12.45
C GLN A 275 6.86 -21.32 11.72
N SER A 276 5.54 -21.12 11.79
CA SER A 276 4.91 -19.90 11.24
C SER A 276 5.53 -18.64 11.85
N ASN A 277 5.73 -17.63 11.00
CA ASN A 277 6.22 -16.30 11.37
C ASN A 277 7.62 -16.29 12.04
N SER A 278 8.40 -17.37 11.92
CA SER A 278 9.74 -17.50 12.48
C SER A 278 10.72 -16.42 11.97
N HIS A 279 10.58 -16.01 10.70
CA HIS A 279 11.45 -15.00 10.08
C HIS A 279 10.88 -13.57 10.15
N ALA A 280 9.88 -13.29 10.99
CA ALA A 280 9.25 -11.97 11.10
C ALA A 280 10.25 -10.82 11.38
N LYS A 281 11.31 -11.13 12.14
CA LYS A 281 12.35 -10.17 12.55
C LYS A 281 13.55 -10.12 11.59
N TYR A 282 13.47 -10.76 10.42
CA TYR A 282 14.60 -10.81 9.50
C TYR A 282 14.81 -9.48 8.78
N GLY A 283 13.72 -8.74 8.54
CA GLY A 283 13.72 -7.49 7.78
C GLY A 283 12.79 -7.52 6.58
N TRP A 284 12.21 -8.67 6.24
CA TRP A 284 11.35 -8.85 5.07
C TRP A 284 10.20 -7.85 5.00
N GLN A 285 9.53 -7.55 6.12
CA GLN A 285 8.42 -6.59 6.10
C GLN A 285 8.85 -5.19 5.67
N LYS A 286 10.10 -4.78 5.95
CA LYS A 286 10.63 -3.51 5.46
C LYS A 286 10.83 -3.56 3.95
N PHE A 287 11.36 -4.67 3.43
CA PHE A 287 11.49 -4.90 2.00
C PHE A 287 10.14 -4.91 1.28
N THR A 288 9.18 -5.70 1.76
CA THR A 288 7.87 -5.82 1.11
C THR A 288 7.04 -4.55 1.27
N ASN A 289 7.22 -3.79 2.35
CA ASN A 289 6.64 -2.44 2.46
C ASN A 289 7.17 -1.53 1.35
N ARG A 290 8.49 -1.55 1.10
CA ARG A 290 9.06 -0.77 -0.01
C ARG A 290 8.51 -1.24 -1.35
N VAL A 291 8.35 -2.54 -1.57
CA VAL A 291 7.72 -3.08 -2.79
C VAL A 291 6.32 -2.50 -3.00
N ILE A 292 5.49 -2.46 -1.96
CA ILE A 292 4.14 -1.85 -2.02
C ILE A 292 4.24 -0.36 -2.37
N GLN A 293 5.15 0.38 -1.74
CA GLN A 293 5.37 1.80 -2.02
C GLN A 293 5.83 2.03 -3.47
N ILE A 294 6.75 1.22 -3.99
CA ILE A 294 7.22 1.31 -5.38
C ILE A 294 6.05 1.12 -6.36
N ILE A 295 5.18 0.13 -6.13
CA ILE A 295 3.97 -0.05 -6.93
C ILE A 295 3.07 1.20 -6.81
N SER A 296 2.87 1.69 -5.59
CA SER A 296 2.03 2.87 -5.35
C SER A 296 2.57 4.15 -6.02
N GLU A 297 3.90 4.31 -6.06
CA GLU A 297 4.57 5.46 -6.62
C GLU A 297 4.55 5.42 -8.16
N ASN A 298 4.85 4.26 -8.75
CA ASN A 298 5.19 4.15 -10.18
C ASN A 298 4.09 3.50 -11.04
N CYS A 299 3.06 2.90 -10.43
CA CYS A 299 1.89 2.38 -11.15
C CYS A 299 0.66 3.26 -10.91
N SER A 300 -0.42 3.03 -11.66
CA SER A 300 -1.72 3.71 -11.49
C SER A 300 -2.87 2.74 -11.75
N GLY A 301 -3.98 2.86 -11.02
CA GLY A 301 -5.15 2.01 -11.19
C GLY A 301 -4.95 0.56 -10.74
N VAL A 302 -3.96 0.30 -9.89
CA VAL A 302 -3.75 -1.00 -9.24
C VAL A 302 -4.76 -1.19 -8.10
N VAL A 303 -5.31 -2.40 -7.97
CA VAL A 303 -6.21 -2.77 -6.88
C VAL A 303 -5.46 -3.56 -5.81
N PHE A 304 -5.50 -3.11 -4.56
CA PHE A 304 -4.89 -3.80 -3.42
C PHE A 304 -5.96 -4.50 -2.59
N ILE A 305 -5.90 -5.84 -2.52
CA ILE A 305 -6.79 -6.65 -1.68
C ILE A 305 -6.04 -6.98 -0.38
N LEU A 306 -6.47 -6.33 0.70
CA LEU A 306 -5.86 -6.43 2.02
C LEU A 306 -6.69 -7.37 2.90
N MET A 307 -6.25 -8.62 3.02
CA MET A 307 -6.95 -9.67 3.75
C MET A 307 -6.50 -9.76 5.22
N GLY A 308 -7.29 -9.19 6.13
CA GLY A 308 -7.08 -9.20 7.57
C GLY A 308 -6.27 -8.02 8.13
N ASN A 309 -6.37 -7.82 9.45
CA ASN A 309 -5.82 -6.64 10.14
C ASN A 309 -4.32 -6.42 9.92
N PHE A 310 -3.55 -7.49 9.72
CA PHE A 310 -2.12 -7.37 9.43
C PHE A 310 -1.88 -6.72 8.06
N ALA A 311 -2.64 -7.12 7.04
CA ALA A 311 -2.59 -6.51 5.71
C ALA A 311 -3.20 -5.10 5.70
N HIS A 312 -4.25 -4.84 6.49
CA HIS A 312 -4.87 -3.52 6.59
C HIS A 312 -3.87 -2.44 7.03
N LYS A 313 -2.89 -2.78 7.88
CA LYS A 313 -1.83 -1.85 8.29
C LYS A 313 -0.95 -1.35 7.13
N LYS A 314 -1.03 -1.97 5.95
CA LYS A 314 -0.28 -1.57 4.74
C LYS A 314 -1.02 -0.51 3.92
N GLU A 315 -2.26 -0.16 4.29
CA GLU A 315 -3.05 0.90 3.67
C GLU A 315 -2.30 2.23 3.60
N SER A 316 -1.59 2.61 4.67
CA SER A 316 -0.80 3.85 4.70
C SER A 316 0.40 3.91 3.73
N LEU A 317 0.71 2.80 3.04
CA LEU A 317 1.75 2.73 2.02
C LEU A 317 1.20 2.92 0.60
N ILE A 318 -0.11 3.11 0.46
CA ILE A 318 -0.82 3.13 -0.81
C ILE A 318 -1.48 4.50 -0.98
N ASP A 319 -1.24 5.12 -2.14
CA ASP A 319 -1.89 6.35 -2.56
C ASP A 319 -3.30 6.05 -3.10
N GLU A 320 -4.31 6.25 -2.26
CA GLU A 320 -5.73 6.03 -2.58
C GLU A 320 -6.27 6.96 -3.68
N THR A 321 -5.54 8.04 -4.03
CA THR A 321 -5.92 8.88 -5.17
C THR A 321 -5.59 8.22 -6.52
N LYS A 322 -4.64 7.27 -6.51
CA LYS A 322 -4.17 6.54 -7.70
C LYS A 322 -4.66 5.10 -7.75
N HIS A 323 -5.03 4.53 -6.60
CA HIS A 323 -5.24 3.10 -6.41
C HIS A 323 -6.54 2.81 -5.67
N SER A 324 -7.05 1.59 -5.80
CA SER A 324 -8.22 1.14 -5.03
C SER A 324 -7.79 0.14 -3.97
N ILE A 325 -8.33 0.29 -2.76
CA ILE A 325 -8.07 -0.62 -1.64
C ILE A 325 -9.35 -1.36 -1.28
N ILE A 326 -9.26 -2.70 -1.20
CA ILE A 326 -10.35 -3.58 -0.78
C ILE A 326 -9.91 -4.29 0.49
N LYS A 327 -10.57 -4.00 1.61
CA LYS A 327 -10.28 -4.59 2.91
C LYS A 327 -11.29 -5.71 3.22
N THR A 328 -10.78 -6.89 3.55
CA THR A 328 -11.61 -8.04 3.99
C THR A 328 -11.05 -8.62 5.29
N ALA A 329 -11.80 -9.52 5.93
CA ALA A 329 -11.19 -10.41 6.92
C ALA A 329 -10.19 -11.37 6.23
N HIS A 330 -9.38 -12.07 7.02
CA HIS A 330 -8.47 -13.07 6.48
C HIS A 330 -9.23 -14.38 6.12
N PRO A 331 -8.88 -15.10 5.04
CA PRO A 331 -9.58 -16.33 4.64
C PRO A 331 -9.29 -17.55 5.52
N SER A 332 -8.53 -17.43 6.62
CA SER A 332 -8.27 -18.56 7.52
C SER A 332 -9.55 -19.04 8.21
N PRO A 333 -9.59 -20.32 8.66
CA PRO A 333 -10.73 -20.85 9.39
C PRO A 333 -11.16 -20.01 10.60
N LEU A 334 -10.21 -19.33 11.24
CA LEU A 334 -10.45 -18.48 12.43
C LEU A 334 -11.29 -17.24 12.13
N SER A 335 -11.27 -16.74 10.89
CA SER A 335 -11.97 -15.52 10.50
C SER A 335 -12.89 -15.69 9.28
N TYR A 336 -13.10 -16.94 8.85
CA TYR A 336 -13.88 -17.25 7.65
C TYR A 336 -15.28 -16.64 7.68
N LYS A 337 -15.96 -16.62 8.83
CA LYS A 337 -17.30 -16.01 8.98
C LYS A 337 -17.37 -14.52 8.64
N LYS A 338 -16.24 -13.80 8.75
CA LYS A 338 -16.12 -12.40 8.35
C LYS A 338 -15.55 -12.23 6.94
N PHE A 339 -15.03 -13.30 6.35
CA PHE A 339 -14.48 -13.33 5.00
C PHE A 339 -15.53 -13.75 3.97
N GLU A 340 -16.40 -14.69 4.33
CA GLU A 340 -17.45 -15.17 3.41
C GLU A 340 -18.41 -14.05 3.01
N ASN A 341 -18.78 -14.04 1.73
CA ASN A 341 -19.59 -13.03 1.05
C ASN A 341 -18.98 -11.62 1.03
N CYS A 342 -17.67 -11.47 1.16
CA CYS A 342 -17.01 -10.17 1.05
C CYS A 342 -16.95 -9.62 -0.38
N LYS A 343 -17.16 -10.47 -1.40
CA LYS A 343 -17.20 -10.15 -2.83
C LYS A 343 -15.96 -9.41 -3.33
N CYS A 344 -14.81 -9.66 -2.71
CA CYS A 344 -13.59 -8.89 -2.98
C CYS A 344 -13.07 -9.05 -4.42
N PHE A 345 -13.38 -10.17 -5.08
CA PHE A 345 -13.00 -10.43 -6.48
C PHE A 345 -13.83 -9.62 -7.47
N SER A 346 -15.17 -9.61 -7.33
CA SER A 346 -16.00 -8.75 -8.18
C SER A 346 -15.86 -7.26 -7.87
N MET A 347 -15.55 -6.89 -6.62
CA MET A 347 -15.15 -5.53 -6.27
C MET A 347 -13.83 -5.14 -6.97
N ALA A 348 -12.86 -6.05 -7.06
CA ALA A 348 -11.62 -5.79 -7.78
C ALA A 348 -11.87 -5.59 -9.28
N ASP A 349 -12.71 -6.43 -9.89
CA ASP A 349 -13.13 -6.25 -11.29
C ASP A 349 -13.82 -4.90 -11.52
N ALA A 350 -14.70 -4.48 -10.61
CA ALA A 350 -15.36 -3.18 -10.69
C ALA A 350 -14.36 -2.02 -10.59
N ALA A 351 -13.38 -2.11 -9.68
CA ALA A 351 -12.32 -1.12 -9.53
C ALA A 351 -11.39 -1.04 -10.75
N LEU A 352 -11.06 -2.18 -11.37
CA LEU A 352 -10.31 -2.21 -12.62
C LEU A 352 -11.07 -1.51 -13.75
N LEU A 353 -12.36 -1.79 -13.90
CA LEU A 353 -13.20 -1.15 -14.91
C LEU A 353 -13.30 0.37 -14.73
N MET A 354 -13.46 0.86 -13.50
CA MET A 354 -13.48 2.31 -13.21
C MET A 354 -12.16 2.99 -13.63
N ASN A 355 -11.05 2.25 -13.54
CA ASN A 355 -9.73 2.69 -13.99
C ASN A 355 -9.45 2.39 -15.48
N LYS A 356 -10.48 2.08 -16.28
CA LYS A 356 -10.38 1.74 -17.71
C LYS A 356 -9.44 0.57 -17.99
N ARG A 357 -9.38 -0.39 -17.08
CA ARG A 357 -8.63 -1.65 -17.21
C ARG A 357 -9.61 -2.82 -17.36
N ASP A 358 -9.18 -3.86 -18.06
CA ASP A 358 -9.96 -5.08 -18.18
C ASP A 358 -10.11 -5.78 -16.82
N LYS A 359 -11.25 -6.46 -16.65
CA LYS A 359 -11.48 -7.38 -15.53
C LYS A 359 -10.43 -8.48 -15.50
N MET A 360 -10.26 -9.09 -14.34
CA MET A 360 -9.41 -10.26 -14.22
C MET A 360 -10.15 -11.52 -14.70
N ASP A 361 -9.43 -12.40 -15.39
CA ASP A 361 -9.84 -13.78 -15.55
C ASP A 361 -9.38 -14.58 -14.33
N TRP A 362 -10.32 -14.89 -13.45
CA TRP A 362 -10.09 -15.64 -12.21
C TRP A 362 -10.08 -17.16 -12.39
N SER A 363 -10.25 -17.70 -13.61
CA SER A 363 -10.14 -19.15 -13.86
C SER A 363 -8.74 -19.69 -13.50
N LEU A 364 -8.67 -20.97 -13.13
CA LEU A 364 -7.43 -21.65 -12.70
C LEU A 364 -7.22 -22.98 -13.41
#